data_AF-W4GRB3-F1
#
_entry.id   AF-W4GRB3-F1
#
_cell.length_a   1.000
_cell.length_b   1.000
_cell.length_c   1.000
_cell.angle_alpha   90.00
_cell.angle_beta   90.00
_cell.angle_gamma   90.00
#
_symmetry.space_group_name_H-M   'P 1'
#
loop_
_entity.id
_entity.type
_entity.pdbx_description
1 polymer ?
#
loop_
_entity_poly.entity_id
_entity_poly.type
_entity_poly.pdbx_seq_one_letter_code
_entity_poly.pdbx_strand_id
1 'polypeptide(L)'
;MIVTSSFLLVVRVVFANTWQLDVLAKQVCGYFRVLIFAVKNRNVRRTARKIWLVVAEVHNILSLVVVFVVFFAWVATMVFQGTDEGKKVMPDIYDASWHMLILLTAANFPDVMMPAYDKNRLSVIFFGFFLCFGVFFLLNVVLAVIFNNFSRNSKLSDARRQHTRVTKLQLAFDLLCHISSTDSSLHPIGGPSSSFRRAPTPVASYSAKDLWEHRHDDWFLGEPSVNEGVPWNVMERLFVQMNHYRHIGFLKRSKMRLLFDTLDADGDGVLTWVEFQSICDLLHIALTKRRARSSEIERFWPRLYASSPFQAVARCVQHKRFETAIDVLLVVNMLLVVAESLPVLNGHAISVVLELNVWERLELVFSIVYLVELGLKVIVYGVSRYWSSMKNRFDGLLTLLILAVDVYVYLPEPNHDSSIVVVKVLLVARCLRLFRLIINIEQYRVFCMTWFRLLPFAKNLIVIMFCAMYMFALLGMQCFGGLISPAVMTTRFNDSAYTQDDYMANNFNDMASGIVTLFELIIVNNWFVLAEGHVLVTSKVSRWFFIVYYVVSVTLLLNLVVASILVRVGGSIDRR
;
A
#
# COMPACT_ATOMS: atom_id res chain seq x y z
N MET A 1 -48.52 22.50 43.76
CA MET A 1 -48.26 23.06 42.42
C MET A 1 -46.79 23.29 42.08
N ILE A 2 -45.89 23.56 43.05
CA ILE A 2 -44.47 23.86 42.76
C ILE A 2 -43.63 22.59 42.45
N VAL A 3 -43.94 21.45 43.09
CA VAL A 3 -43.19 20.18 42.92
C VAL A 3 -43.41 19.54 41.54
N THR A 4 -44.57 19.75 40.92
CA THR A 4 -44.90 19.21 39.58
C THR A 4 -44.16 19.94 38.45
N SER A 5 -43.88 21.24 38.59
CA SER A 5 -43.17 22.02 37.57
C SER A 5 -41.66 21.70 37.53
N SER A 6 -41.04 21.45 38.68
CA SER A 6 -39.62 21.10 38.76
C SER A 6 -39.34 19.69 38.21
N PHE A 7 -40.24 18.74 38.42
CA PHE A 7 -40.13 17.38 37.85
C PHE A 7 -40.30 17.39 36.32
N LEU A 8 -41.26 18.15 35.80
CA LEU A 8 -41.44 18.35 34.35
C LEU A 8 -40.25 19.06 33.70
N LEU A 9 -39.58 19.97 34.41
CA LEU A 9 -38.37 20.63 33.92
C LEU A 9 -37.19 19.65 33.83
N VAL A 10 -36.98 18.83 34.86
CA VAL A 10 -35.92 17.80 34.85
C VAL A 10 -36.19 16.73 33.79
N VAL A 11 -37.44 16.27 33.66
CA VAL A 11 -37.84 15.35 32.59
C VAL A 11 -37.65 16.00 31.22
N ARG A 12 -38.04 17.28 31.02
CA ARG A 12 -37.78 17.99 29.76
C ARG A 12 -36.29 18.17 29.47
N VAL A 13 -35.46 18.47 30.45
CA VAL A 13 -34.01 18.63 30.25
C VAL A 13 -33.34 17.28 29.96
N VAL A 14 -33.74 16.22 30.66
CA VAL A 14 -33.22 14.86 30.42
C VAL A 14 -33.68 14.32 29.06
N PHE A 15 -34.96 14.44 28.71
CA PHE A 15 -35.49 13.98 27.42
C PHE A 15 -35.11 14.89 26.23
N ALA A 16 -34.89 16.19 26.43
CA ALA A 16 -34.32 17.06 25.40
C ALA A 16 -32.84 16.74 25.16
N ASN A 17 -32.09 16.44 26.23
CA ASN A 17 -30.68 16.06 26.12
C ASN A 17 -30.48 14.63 25.62
N THR A 18 -31.43 13.68 25.81
CA THR A 18 -31.32 12.35 25.19
C THR A 18 -31.34 12.42 23.66
N TRP A 19 -32.13 13.34 23.08
CA TRP A 19 -32.18 13.52 21.63
C TRP A 19 -30.87 14.12 21.10
N GLN A 20 -30.29 15.09 21.81
CA GLN A 20 -28.97 15.65 21.46
C GLN A 20 -27.84 14.63 21.68
N LEU A 21 -27.91 13.83 22.75
CA LEU A 21 -26.96 12.74 23.01
C LEU A 21 -27.05 11.64 21.95
N ASP A 22 -28.25 11.31 21.46
CA ASP A 22 -28.43 10.32 20.38
C ASP A 22 -27.88 10.83 19.05
N VAL A 23 -28.08 12.11 18.73
CA VAL A 23 -27.51 12.75 17.53
C VAL A 23 -25.99 12.85 17.62
N LEU A 24 -25.46 13.31 18.76
CA LEU A 24 -24.02 13.36 19.04
C LEU A 24 -23.42 11.95 19.05
N ALA A 25 -24.09 10.96 19.63
CA ALA A 25 -23.65 9.57 19.62
C ALA A 25 -23.59 9.02 18.20
N LYS A 26 -24.59 9.31 17.35
CA LYS A 26 -24.58 8.92 15.93
C LYS A 26 -23.44 9.60 15.16
N GLN A 27 -23.18 10.89 15.42
CA GLN A 27 -22.10 11.66 14.82
C GLN A 27 -20.72 11.13 15.24
N VAL A 28 -20.52 10.82 16.52
CA VAL A 28 -19.23 10.40 17.07
C VAL A 28 -18.96 8.90 16.84
N CYS A 29 -20.00 8.08 16.68
CA CYS A 29 -19.89 6.63 16.44
C CYS A 29 -18.96 6.29 15.26
N GLY A 30 -19.04 7.06 14.17
CA GLY A 30 -18.18 6.88 13.00
C GLY A 30 -16.69 6.99 13.33
N TYR A 31 -16.31 7.98 14.15
CA TYR A 31 -14.91 8.19 14.56
C TYR A 31 -14.41 7.05 15.45
N PHE A 32 -15.25 6.55 16.36
CA PHE A 32 -14.90 5.39 17.19
C PHE A 32 -14.66 4.12 16.38
N ARG A 33 -15.37 3.89 15.26
CA ARG A 33 -15.15 2.72 14.40
C ARG A 33 -13.71 2.68 13.87
N VAL A 34 -13.21 3.81 13.38
CA VAL A 34 -11.82 3.92 12.89
C VAL A 34 -10.83 3.84 14.03
N LEU A 35 -11.11 4.49 15.17
CA LEU A 35 -10.23 4.43 16.33
C LEU A 35 -10.07 3.00 16.85
N ILE A 36 -11.18 2.26 17.00
CA ILE A 36 -11.17 0.85 17.42
C ILE A 36 -10.40 0.01 16.40
N PHE A 37 -10.61 0.21 15.10
CA PHE A 37 -9.85 -0.48 14.05
C PHE A 37 -8.33 -0.20 14.16
N ALA A 38 -7.95 1.07 14.29
CA ALA A 38 -6.55 1.50 14.39
C ALA A 38 -5.87 0.96 15.65
N VAL A 39 -6.60 0.92 16.78
CA VAL A 39 -6.08 0.37 18.05
C VAL A 39 -6.00 -1.16 18.01
N LYS A 40 -6.99 -1.86 17.46
CA LYS A 40 -7.04 -3.33 17.41
C LYS A 40 -6.02 -3.91 16.43
N ASN A 41 -5.76 -3.24 15.32
CA ASN A 41 -4.79 -3.70 14.32
C ASN A 41 -3.35 -3.36 14.75
N ARG A 42 -2.60 -4.38 15.20
CA ARG A 42 -1.21 -4.24 15.68
C ARG A 42 -0.28 -3.55 14.67
N ASN A 43 -0.47 -3.78 13.37
CA ASN A 43 0.37 -3.20 12.33
C ASN A 43 0.07 -1.72 12.14
N VAL A 44 -1.21 -1.35 12.05
CA VAL A 44 -1.66 0.05 11.96
C VAL A 44 -1.21 0.82 13.20
N ARG A 45 -1.44 0.29 14.41
CA ARG A 45 -1.00 0.91 15.67
C ARG A 45 0.52 1.11 15.77
N ARG A 46 1.31 0.18 15.22
CA ARG A 46 2.77 0.32 15.17
C ARG A 46 3.18 1.40 14.19
N THR A 47 2.58 1.44 13.00
CA THR A 47 2.88 2.44 11.99
C THR A 47 2.45 3.84 12.45
N ALA A 48 1.24 4.00 12.99
CA ALA A 48 0.74 5.28 13.52
C ALA A 48 1.67 5.86 14.61
N ARG A 49 2.19 5.02 15.52
CA ARG A 49 3.19 5.46 16.51
C ARG A 49 4.50 5.92 15.87
N LYS A 50 4.96 5.25 14.81
CA LYS A 50 6.15 5.71 14.05
C LYS A 50 5.90 7.06 13.39
N ILE A 51 4.71 7.27 12.80
CA ILE A 51 4.32 8.55 12.20
C ILE A 51 4.34 9.64 13.26
N TRP A 52 3.73 9.40 14.42
CA TRP A 52 3.72 10.37 15.53
C TRP A 52 5.13 10.79 15.96
N LEU A 53 6.05 9.83 16.08
CA LEU A 53 7.45 10.12 16.41
C LEU A 53 8.13 10.98 15.33
N VAL A 54 7.84 10.73 14.04
CA VAL A 54 8.37 11.56 12.95
C VAL A 54 7.79 12.97 13.00
N VAL A 55 6.48 13.11 13.22
CA VAL A 55 5.82 14.43 13.32
C VAL A 55 6.40 15.24 14.48
N ALA A 56 6.62 14.60 15.64
CA ALA A 56 7.24 15.23 16.80
C ALA A 56 8.66 15.76 16.51
N GLU A 57 9.36 15.22 15.52
CA GLU A 57 10.69 15.69 15.13
C GLU A 57 10.68 16.73 14.00
N VAL A 58 9.63 16.72 13.16
CA VAL A 58 9.53 17.58 11.96
C VAL A 58 8.76 18.88 12.23
N HIS A 59 8.09 19.02 13.39
CA HIS A 59 7.27 20.20 13.72
C HIS A 59 8.01 21.54 13.56
N ASN A 60 9.32 21.60 13.87
CA ASN A 60 10.14 22.81 13.69
C ASN A 60 10.19 23.28 12.22
N ILE A 61 10.31 22.34 11.29
CA ILE A 61 10.39 22.67 9.86
C ILE A 61 9.02 23.02 9.29
N LEU A 62 7.96 22.33 9.75
CA LEU A 62 6.58 22.74 9.42
C LEU A 62 6.29 24.18 9.91
N SER A 63 6.81 24.55 11.09
CA SER A 63 6.71 25.90 11.62
C SER A 63 7.46 26.91 10.74
N LEU A 64 8.64 26.56 10.22
CA LEU A 64 9.37 27.38 9.25
C LEU A 64 8.56 27.65 7.99
N VAL A 65 7.78 26.67 7.50
CA VAL A 65 6.89 26.87 6.34
C VAL A 65 5.81 27.90 6.64
N VAL A 66 5.18 27.82 7.80
CA VAL A 66 4.16 28.78 8.22
C VAL A 66 4.75 30.19 8.31
N VAL A 67 5.92 30.34 8.93
CA VAL A 67 6.62 31.63 9.03
C VAL A 67 6.96 32.19 7.65
N PHE A 68 7.44 31.35 6.73
CA PHE A 68 7.75 31.75 5.35
C PHE A 68 6.50 32.27 4.63
N VAL A 69 5.39 31.54 4.68
CA VAL A 69 4.12 31.94 4.03
C VAL A 69 3.60 33.25 4.62
N VAL A 70 3.57 33.38 5.95
CA VAL A 70 3.07 34.60 6.62
C VAL A 70 3.97 35.80 6.35
N PHE A 71 5.30 35.60 6.34
CA PHE A 71 6.24 36.67 6.02
C PHE A 71 6.05 37.17 4.59
N PHE A 72 5.98 36.27 3.61
CA PHE A 72 5.77 36.66 2.21
C PHE A 72 4.36 37.20 1.94
N ALA A 73 3.34 36.73 2.67
CA ALA A 73 2.01 37.33 2.64
C ALA A 73 2.03 38.77 3.14
N TRP A 74 2.74 39.04 4.24
CA TRP A 74 2.92 40.41 4.75
C TRP A 74 3.66 41.29 3.73
N VAL A 75 4.77 40.81 3.16
CA VAL A 75 5.48 41.53 2.09
C VAL A 75 4.56 41.77 0.89
N ALA A 76 3.76 40.78 0.47
CA ALA A 76 2.83 40.92 -0.65
C ALA A 76 1.78 42.00 -0.40
N THR A 77 1.19 42.06 0.81
CA THR A 77 0.23 43.12 1.15
C THR A 77 0.82 44.51 1.06
N MET A 78 2.12 44.66 1.37
CA MET A 78 2.83 45.94 1.27
C MET A 78 3.22 46.28 -0.17
N VAL A 79 3.77 45.32 -0.91
CA VAL A 79 4.26 45.51 -2.30
C VAL A 79 3.12 45.77 -3.27
N PHE A 80 1.99 45.07 -3.11
CA PHE A 80 0.83 45.20 -3.98
C PHE A 80 -0.22 46.17 -3.44
N GLN A 81 0.08 46.90 -2.36
CA GLN A 81 -0.83 47.89 -1.81
C GLN A 81 -1.20 48.94 -2.87
N GLY A 82 -2.50 49.22 -3.01
CA GLY A 82 -3.01 50.20 -3.99
C GLY A 82 -3.10 49.68 -5.43
N THR A 83 -2.61 48.47 -5.73
CA THR A 83 -2.85 47.80 -7.01
C THR A 83 -4.20 47.06 -7.00
N ASP A 84 -4.74 46.75 -8.18
CA ASP A 84 -5.98 45.94 -8.28
C ASP A 84 -5.79 44.54 -7.71
N GLU A 85 -4.59 43.97 -7.82
CA GLU A 85 -4.22 42.68 -7.25
C GLU A 85 -4.28 42.71 -5.72
N GLY A 86 -3.67 43.74 -5.12
CA GLY A 86 -3.74 43.98 -3.68
C GLY A 86 -5.16 44.28 -3.18
N LYS A 87 -6.11 44.63 -4.05
CA LYS A 87 -7.53 44.81 -3.66
C LYS A 87 -8.36 43.54 -3.81
N LYS A 88 -8.13 42.77 -4.88
CA LYS A 88 -8.96 41.60 -5.23
C LYS A 88 -8.45 40.31 -4.61
N VAL A 89 -7.14 40.13 -4.57
CA VAL A 89 -6.50 38.86 -4.19
C VAL A 89 -5.82 38.97 -2.83
N MET A 90 -5.17 40.10 -2.54
CA MET A 90 -4.37 40.25 -1.31
C MET A 90 -4.76 41.48 -0.46
N PRO A 91 -6.07 41.68 -0.15
CA PRO A 91 -6.54 42.87 0.59
C PRO A 91 -6.10 42.91 2.04
N ASP A 92 -6.01 41.75 2.69
CA ASP A 92 -5.60 41.60 4.07
C ASP A 92 -4.59 40.47 4.22
N ILE A 93 -3.96 40.39 5.39
CA ILE A 93 -2.94 39.37 5.68
C ILE A 93 -3.51 37.94 5.63
N TYR A 94 -4.81 37.75 5.88
CA TYR A 94 -5.44 36.44 5.91
C TYR A 94 -5.68 35.91 4.48
N ASP A 95 -6.24 36.73 3.60
CA ASP A 95 -6.40 36.42 2.17
C ASP A 95 -5.05 36.34 1.48
N ALA A 96 -4.10 37.23 1.77
CA ALA A 96 -2.73 37.13 1.26
C ALA A 96 -2.05 35.82 1.69
N SER A 97 -2.20 35.41 2.96
CA SER A 97 -1.66 34.13 3.45
C SER A 97 -2.29 32.93 2.76
N TRP A 98 -3.60 32.98 2.50
CA TRP A 98 -4.31 31.95 1.74
C TRP A 98 -3.75 31.82 0.31
N HIS A 99 -3.63 32.93 -0.41
CA HIS A 99 -3.11 32.91 -1.78
C HIS A 99 -1.62 32.54 -1.86
N MET A 100 -0.79 32.97 -0.88
CA MET A 100 0.62 32.55 -0.79
C MET A 100 0.75 31.06 -0.46
N LEU A 101 -0.13 30.50 0.38
CA LEU A 101 -0.15 29.07 0.65
C LEU A 101 -0.53 28.27 -0.61
N ILE A 102 -1.54 28.70 -1.36
CA ILE A 102 -1.91 28.06 -2.63
C ILE A 102 -0.74 28.17 -3.63
N LEU A 103 -0.09 29.32 -3.70
CA LEU A 103 1.08 29.51 -4.56
C LEU A 103 2.26 28.61 -4.16
N LEU A 104 2.46 28.36 -2.85
CA LEU A 104 3.47 27.41 -2.38
C LEU A 104 3.20 25.99 -2.88
N THR A 105 1.93 25.63 -3.09
CA THR A 105 1.54 24.36 -3.73
C THR A 105 1.62 24.39 -5.26
N ALA A 106 1.92 25.55 -5.85
CA ALA A 106 1.92 25.82 -7.29
C ALA A 106 0.57 25.57 -7.99
N ALA A 107 -0.53 25.47 -7.25
CA ALA A 107 -1.84 25.14 -7.80
C ALA A 107 -2.52 26.29 -8.55
N ASN A 108 -2.19 27.55 -8.22
CA ASN A 108 -2.72 28.76 -8.84
C ASN A 108 -1.65 29.55 -9.62
N PHE A 109 -0.53 28.91 -9.96
CA PHE A 109 0.48 29.48 -10.85
C PHE A 109 0.16 29.07 -12.30
N PRO A 110 0.16 30.00 -13.28
CA PRO A 110 0.61 31.39 -13.21
C PRO A 110 -0.47 32.42 -12.81
N ASP A 111 -1.72 32.00 -12.63
CA ASP A 111 -2.90 32.89 -12.55
C ASP A 111 -2.81 33.99 -11.49
N VAL A 112 -2.28 33.70 -10.30
CA VAL A 112 -2.11 34.69 -9.22
C VAL A 112 -1.07 35.77 -9.53
N MET A 113 -0.16 35.51 -10.46
CA MET A 113 0.89 36.47 -10.84
C MET A 113 0.48 37.34 -12.04
N MET A 114 -0.36 36.81 -12.94
CA MET A 114 -0.64 37.43 -14.23
C MET A 114 -1.13 38.88 -14.14
N PRO A 115 -2.11 39.25 -13.29
CA PRO A 115 -2.60 40.63 -13.22
C PRO A 115 -1.53 41.63 -12.76
N ALA A 116 -0.64 41.22 -11.85
CA ALA A 116 0.48 42.04 -11.38
C ALA A 116 1.61 42.12 -12.42
N TYR A 117 1.83 41.05 -13.17
CA TYR A 117 2.85 40.97 -14.22
C TYR A 117 2.49 41.81 -15.45
N ASP A 118 1.22 41.80 -15.86
CA ASP A 118 0.71 42.58 -17.00
C ASP A 118 0.87 44.09 -16.75
N LYS A 119 0.74 44.53 -15.50
CA LYS A 119 0.97 45.93 -15.10
C LYS A 119 2.43 46.27 -14.94
N ASN A 120 3.21 45.40 -14.30
CA ASN A 120 4.63 45.60 -14.09
C ASN A 120 5.38 44.27 -14.19
N ARG A 121 6.20 44.13 -15.22
CA ARG A 121 7.00 42.92 -15.45
C ARG A 121 7.95 42.60 -14.30
N LEU A 122 8.38 43.61 -13.52
CA LEU A 122 9.24 43.40 -12.35
C LEU A 122 8.54 42.62 -11.22
N SER A 123 7.21 42.54 -11.22
CA SER A 123 6.45 41.71 -10.27
C SER A 123 6.88 40.23 -10.33
N VAL A 124 7.40 39.76 -11.48
CA VAL A 124 7.93 38.39 -11.63
C VAL A 124 9.06 38.10 -10.66
N ILE A 125 9.82 39.10 -10.21
CA ILE A 125 10.94 38.90 -9.28
C ILE A 125 10.40 38.43 -7.92
N PHE A 126 9.28 39.00 -7.46
CA PHE A 126 8.65 38.60 -6.20
C PHE A 126 8.15 37.15 -6.27
N PHE A 127 7.30 36.84 -7.25
CA PHE A 127 6.71 35.51 -7.41
C PHE A 127 7.75 34.45 -7.77
N GLY A 128 8.72 34.79 -8.63
CA GLY A 128 9.83 33.92 -9.01
C GLY A 128 10.73 33.59 -7.83
N PHE A 129 11.07 34.56 -6.98
CA PHE A 129 11.81 34.29 -5.75
C PHE A 129 11.01 33.39 -4.80
N PHE A 130 9.73 33.73 -4.57
CA PHE A 130 8.85 32.94 -3.69
C PHE A 130 8.74 31.48 -4.14
N LEU A 131 8.51 31.24 -5.43
CA LEU A 131 8.42 29.89 -5.99
C LEU A 131 9.77 29.17 -5.96
N CYS A 132 10.85 29.85 -6.34
CA CYS A 132 12.18 29.24 -6.35
C CYS A 132 12.58 28.76 -4.95
N PHE A 133 12.43 29.64 -3.95
CA PHE A 133 12.75 29.30 -2.58
C PHE A 133 11.70 28.37 -1.95
N GLY A 134 10.40 28.66 -2.12
CA GLY A 134 9.31 27.90 -1.51
C GLY A 134 9.22 26.48 -2.03
N VAL A 135 9.15 26.30 -3.36
CA VAL A 135 8.93 24.99 -3.97
C VAL A 135 10.23 24.19 -4.04
N PHE A 136 11.32 24.75 -4.57
CA PHE A 136 12.54 23.97 -4.80
C PHE A 136 13.44 23.85 -3.59
N PHE A 137 13.45 24.82 -2.69
CA PHE A 137 14.25 24.74 -1.47
C PHE A 137 13.43 24.23 -0.28
N LEU A 138 12.41 24.98 0.14
CA LEU A 138 11.71 24.75 1.40
C LEU A 138 10.90 23.44 1.40
N LEU A 139 10.04 23.19 0.39
CA LEU A 139 9.26 21.94 0.32
C LEU A 139 10.15 20.70 0.15
N ASN A 140 11.26 20.82 -0.59
CA ASN A 140 12.24 19.73 -0.72
C ASN A 140 12.99 19.47 0.59
N VAL A 141 13.30 20.50 1.38
CA VAL A 141 13.87 20.34 2.74
C VAL A 141 12.86 19.63 3.65
N VAL A 142 11.58 20.00 3.61
CA VAL A 142 10.51 19.30 4.35
C VAL A 142 10.49 17.82 3.99
N LEU A 143 10.45 17.50 2.69
CA LEU A 143 10.48 16.12 2.20
C LEU A 143 11.73 15.37 2.68
N ALA A 144 12.91 16.00 2.56
CA ALA A 144 14.18 15.41 2.96
C ALA A 144 14.23 15.10 4.46
N VAL A 145 13.72 16.00 5.31
CA VAL A 145 13.74 15.79 6.77
C VAL A 145 12.71 14.74 7.18
N ILE A 146 11.52 14.74 6.60
CA ILE A 146 10.53 13.65 6.80
C ILE A 146 11.15 12.31 6.39
N PHE A 147 11.78 12.25 5.22
CA PHE A 147 12.45 11.06 4.72
C PHE A 147 13.56 10.58 5.65
N ASN A 148 14.45 11.48 6.07
CA ASN A 148 15.60 11.12 6.91
C ASN A 148 15.13 10.61 8.29
N ASN A 149 14.20 11.32 8.92
CA ASN A 149 13.65 10.90 10.22
C ASN A 149 12.88 9.58 10.11
N PHE A 150 12.10 9.38 9.06
CA PHE A 150 11.40 8.11 8.83
C PHE A 150 12.36 6.96 8.55
N SER A 151 13.38 7.18 7.72
CA SER A 151 14.42 6.20 7.37
C SER A 151 15.22 5.81 8.60
N ARG A 152 15.66 6.79 9.41
CA ARG A 152 16.37 6.57 10.67
C ARG A 152 15.53 5.76 11.66
N ASN A 153 14.28 6.15 11.89
CA ASN A 153 13.36 5.42 12.78
C ASN A 153 13.03 4.00 12.27
N SER A 154 12.99 3.81 10.95
CA SER A 154 12.80 2.49 10.33
C SER A 154 14.02 1.59 10.55
N LYS A 155 15.24 2.11 10.31
CA LYS A 155 16.50 1.41 10.58
C LYS A 155 16.65 1.03 12.06
N LEU A 156 16.38 1.97 12.98
CA LEU A 156 16.41 1.70 14.42
C LEU A 156 15.40 0.62 14.83
N SER A 157 14.19 0.66 14.27
CA SER A 157 13.17 -0.37 14.51
C SER A 157 13.60 -1.75 14.01
N ASP A 158 14.29 -1.82 12.87
CA ASP A 158 14.79 -3.07 12.29
C ASP A 158 15.99 -3.60 13.07
N ALA A 159 16.90 -2.74 13.49
CA ALA A 159 18.04 -3.08 14.35
C ALA A 159 17.56 -3.63 15.70
N ARG A 160 16.59 -2.97 16.36
CA ARG A 160 15.96 -3.48 17.59
C ARG A 160 15.33 -4.84 17.37
N ARG A 161 14.61 -5.05 16.26
CA ARG A 161 13.99 -6.34 15.94
C ARG A 161 15.04 -7.44 15.73
N GLN A 162 16.15 -7.12 15.06
CA GLN A 162 17.24 -8.07 14.86
C GLN A 162 17.95 -8.38 16.18
N HIS A 163 18.20 -7.38 17.01
CA HIS A 163 18.76 -7.57 18.35
C HIS A 163 17.87 -8.48 19.20
N THR A 164 16.58 -8.16 19.35
CA THR A 164 15.63 -9.02 20.08
C THR A 164 15.54 -10.43 19.49
N ARG A 165 15.66 -10.60 18.16
CA ARG A 165 15.72 -11.93 17.53
C ARG A 165 16.97 -12.69 17.96
N VAL A 166 18.13 -12.05 17.91
CA VAL A 166 19.42 -12.64 18.29
C VAL A 166 19.41 -13.01 19.78
N THR A 167 19.01 -12.11 20.67
CA THR A 167 18.92 -12.38 22.12
C THR A 167 18.02 -13.58 22.43
N LYS A 168 16.88 -13.70 21.73
CA LYS A 168 15.98 -14.86 21.90
C LYS A 168 16.56 -16.16 21.36
N LEU A 169 17.35 -16.09 20.28
CA LEU A 169 18.05 -17.25 19.75
C LEU A 169 19.20 -17.67 20.66
N GLN A 170 19.94 -16.72 21.25
CA GLN A 170 20.99 -17.00 22.23
C GLN A 170 20.40 -17.74 23.43
N LEU A 171 19.31 -17.21 24.00
CA LEU A 171 18.62 -17.89 25.10
C LEU A 171 18.18 -19.32 24.74
N ALA A 172 17.65 -19.50 23.53
CA ALA A 172 17.25 -20.83 23.07
C ALA A 172 18.46 -21.76 22.91
N PHE A 173 19.60 -21.24 22.42
CA PHE A 173 20.84 -21.98 22.28
C PHE A 173 21.40 -22.44 23.63
N ASP A 174 21.52 -21.53 24.59
CA ASP A 174 22.04 -21.81 25.93
C ASP A 174 21.20 -22.89 26.64
N LEU A 175 19.87 -22.82 26.51
CA LEU A 175 18.96 -23.84 27.05
C LEU A 175 19.17 -25.22 26.40
N LEU A 176 19.46 -25.27 25.09
CA LEU A 176 19.71 -26.53 24.37
C LEU A 176 21.08 -27.11 24.72
N CYS A 177 22.11 -26.26 24.87
CA CYS A 177 23.44 -26.66 25.34
C CYS A 177 23.37 -27.24 26.76
N HIS A 178 22.59 -26.64 27.65
CA HIS A 178 22.36 -27.20 28.99
C HIS A 178 21.69 -28.58 28.93
N ILE A 179 20.70 -28.80 28.06
CA ILE A 179 20.06 -30.12 27.93
C ILE A 179 21.09 -31.18 27.49
N SER A 180 21.97 -30.82 26.54
CA SER A 180 23.06 -31.68 26.05
C SER A 180 24.02 -32.11 27.17
N SER A 181 24.42 -31.20 28.05
CA SER A 181 25.33 -31.51 29.16
C SER A 181 24.70 -32.36 30.26
N THR A 182 23.38 -32.28 30.46
CA THR A 182 22.64 -33.20 31.34
C THR A 182 22.48 -34.60 30.76
N ASP A 183 22.20 -34.75 29.45
CA ASP A 183 22.02 -36.07 28.82
C ASP A 183 23.33 -36.89 28.81
N SER A 184 24.49 -36.24 28.73
CA SER A 184 25.80 -36.90 28.81
C SER A 184 26.16 -37.41 30.22
N SER A 185 25.45 -36.97 31.27
CA SER A 185 25.63 -37.47 32.65
C SER A 185 24.89 -38.80 32.92
N LEU A 186 24.10 -39.31 31.97
CA LEU A 186 23.36 -40.58 32.11
C LEU A 186 24.07 -41.83 31.52
N HIS A 187 25.28 -41.69 30.97
CA HIS A 187 26.13 -42.84 30.60
C HIS A 187 27.43 -42.84 31.42
N PRO A 188 27.57 -43.71 32.45
CA PRO A 188 28.84 -43.90 33.11
C PRO A 188 29.66 -44.94 32.33
N ILE A 189 30.66 -44.50 31.57
CA ILE A 189 31.78 -45.36 31.20
C ILE A 189 33.07 -44.64 31.60
N GLY A 190 33.82 -45.30 32.48
CA GLY A 190 34.94 -44.74 33.22
C GLY A 190 36.09 -44.18 32.36
N GLY A 191 36.61 -43.04 32.82
CA GLY A 191 37.85 -42.40 32.39
C GLY A 191 38.21 -41.30 33.40
N PRO A 192 39.49 -41.02 33.67
CA PRO A 192 39.90 -40.30 34.87
C PRO A 192 39.53 -38.82 34.81
N SER A 193 39.11 -38.34 35.98
CA SER A 193 38.83 -36.96 36.37
C SER A 193 39.67 -35.90 35.64
N SER A 194 39.07 -35.22 34.67
CA SER A 194 39.48 -33.87 34.30
C SER A 194 38.64 -32.87 35.10
N SER A 195 39.35 -31.93 35.73
CA SER A 195 38.88 -30.87 36.62
C SER A 195 37.41 -30.45 36.42
N PHE A 196 36.61 -30.61 37.48
CA PHE A 196 35.39 -29.86 37.73
C PHE A 196 35.63 -28.37 37.41
N ARG A 197 35.24 -27.93 36.20
CA ARG A 197 34.95 -26.51 35.98
C ARG A 197 33.68 -26.23 36.76
N ARG A 198 33.75 -25.22 37.65
CA ARG A 198 32.57 -24.56 38.20
C ARG A 198 31.55 -24.40 37.08
N ALA A 199 30.36 -24.94 37.30
CA ALA A 199 29.19 -24.57 36.51
C ALA A 199 29.21 -23.04 36.36
N PRO A 200 29.03 -22.48 35.14
CA PRO A 200 28.61 -21.10 35.08
C PRO A 200 27.38 -21.03 35.98
N THR A 201 27.43 -20.18 37.01
CA THR A 201 26.25 -19.86 37.81
C THR A 201 25.12 -19.67 36.82
N PRO A 202 24.04 -20.49 36.89
CA PRO A 202 22.96 -20.32 35.95
C PRO A 202 22.57 -18.86 36.06
N VAL A 203 22.65 -18.12 34.95
CA VAL A 203 21.87 -16.89 34.82
C VAL A 203 20.49 -17.33 35.29
N ALA A 204 20.08 -16.79 36.45
CA ALA A 204 19.07 -17.36 37.35
C ALA A 204 18.08 -18.22 36.56
N SER A 205 17.98 -19.52 36.85
CA SER A 205 17.10 -20.44 36.12
C SER A 205 15.70 -19.83 36.04
N TYR A 206 15.42 -19.11 34.96
CA TYR A 206 14.21 -18.32 34.89
C TYR A 206 13.08 -19.33 34.85
N SER A 207 12.18 -19.26 35.82
CA SER A 207 10.96 -20.06 35.76
C SER A 207 10.27 -19.76 34.44
N ALA A 208 9.50 -20.71 33.90
CA ALA A 208 8.66 -20.44 32.74
C ALA A 208 7.86 -19.14 32.94
N LYS A 209 7.44 -18.85 34.18
CA LYS A 209 6.78 -17.60 34.56
C LYS A 209 7.66 -16.35 34.42
N ASP A 210 8.92 -16.40 34.83
CA ASP A 210 9.87 -15.27 34.74
C ASP A 210 10.24 -14.94 33.28
N LEU A 211 10.32 -15.97 32.42
CA LEU A 211 10.52 -15.86 30.96
C LEU A 211 9.37 -15.12 30.25
N TRP A 212 8.14 -15.22 30.78
CA TRP A 212 6.95 -14.56 30.23
C TRP A 212 6.70 -13.17 30.85
N GLU A 213 7.11 -12.94 32.10
CA GLU A 213 6.86 -11.69 32.85
C GLU A 213 7.95 -10.62 32.65
N HIS A 214 9.22 -10.97 32.38
CA HIS A 214 10.27 -9.99 32.15
C HIS A 214 10.24 -9.37 30.74
N ARG A 215 10.37 -8.04 30.69
CA ARG A 215 10.47 -7.27 29.44
C ARG A 215 11.77 -7.67 28.73
N HIS A 216 11.66 -8.32 27.58
CA HIS A 216 12.76 -8.97 26.85
C HIS A 216 13.94 -8.07 26.43
N ASP A 217 13.89 -6.76 26.71
CA ASP A 217 14.88 -5.78 26.25
C ASP A 217 16.12 -5.68 27.16
N ASP A 218 16.07 -6.26 28.39
CA ASP A 218 17.13 -6.12 29.40
C ASP A 218 17.99 -7.40 29.59
N TRP A 219 17.84 -8.40 28.72
CA TRP A 219 18.53 -9.69 28.87
C TRP A 219 19.94 -9.58 28.27
N PHE A 220 20.92 -9.17 29.08
CA PHE A 220 22.33 -9.27 28.71
C PHE A 220 22.82 -10.69 29.02
N LEU A 221 22.86 -11.55 27.99
CA LEU A 221 23.29 -12.96 28.11
C LEU A 221 24.83 -13.14 28.00
N GLY A 222 25.59 -12.06 27.82
CA GLY A 222 27.03 -12.13 27.54
C GLY A 222 27.34 -12.61 26.12
N GLU A 223 28.62 -12.84 25.82
CA GLU A 223 29.02 -13.51 24.58
C GLU A 223 28.75 -15.02 24.70
N PRO A 224 28.15 -15.64 23.68
CA PRO A 224 27.90 -17.09 23.70
C PRO A 224 29.23 -17.85 23.79
N SER A 225 29.26 -18.88 24.62
CA SER A 225 30.47 -19.68 24.85
C SER A 225 30.91 -20.38 23.58
N VAL A 226 32.15 -20.12 23.16
CA VAL A 226 32.75 -20.64 21.92
C VAL A 226 32.87 -22.18 21.89
N ASN A 227 32.88 -22.82 23.05
CA ASN A 227 33.12 -24.26 23.19
C ASN A 227 31.85 -25.09 23.43
N GLU A 228 30.68 -24.47 23.41
CA GLU A 228 29.40 -25.18 23.57
C GLU A 228 28.72 -25.32 22.22
N GLY A 229 28.03 -26.44 22.04
CA GLY A 229 27.29 -26.68 20.83
C GLY A 229 26.17 -27.69 21.02
N VAL A 230 25.21 -27.65 20.09
CA VAL A 230 23.98 -28.44 20.18
C VAL A 230 24.07 -29.66 19.26
N PRO A 231 24.16 -30.87 19.81
CA PRO A 231 24.26 -32.08 18.99
C PRO A 231 22.94 -32.42 18.27
N TRP A 232 23.06 -33.23 17.21
CA TRP A 232 21.92 -33.65 16.37
C TRP A 232 20.74 -34.25 17.15
N ASN A 233 20.99 -35.09 18.17
CA ASN A 233 19.94 -35.74 18.96
C ASN A 233 19.02 -34.72 19.68
N VAL A 234 19.59 -33.64 20.20
CA VAL A 234 18.84 -32.55 20.85
C VAL A 234 18.07 -31.74 19.81
N MET A 235 18.70 -31.43 18.68
CA MET A 235 18.05 -30.72 17.57
C MET A 235 16.89 -31.51 16.94
N GLU A 236 17.03 -32.83 16.81
CA GLU A 236 15.96 -33.70 16.33
C GLU A 236 14.74 -33.64 17.27
N ARG A 237 14.96 -33.72 18.58
CA ARG A 237 13.88 -33.57 19.58
C ARG A 237 13.22 -32.19 19.47
N LEU A 238 14.01 -31.13 19.30
CA LEU A 238 13.49 -29.77 19.08
C LEU A 238 12.59 -29.72 17.85
N PHE A 239 13.05 -30.21 16.69
CA PHE A 239 12.26 -30.18 15.46
C PHE A 239 10.97 -31.02 15.56
N VAL A 240 11.03 -32.17 16.24
CA VAL A 240 9.84 -32.98 16.53
C VAL A 240 8.86 -32.21 17.41
N GLN A 241 9.33 -31.51 18.44
CA GLN A 241 8.47 -30.65 19.26
C GLN A 241 7.92 -29.47 18.48
N MET A 242 8.70 -28.84 17.61
CA MET A 242 8.25 -27.75 16.74
C MET A 242 7.08 -28.15 15.84
N ASN A 243 7.04 -29.41 15.37
CA ASN A 243 5.93 -29.93 14.57
C ASN A 243 4.59 -29.98 15.31
N HIS A 244 4.58 -29.98 16.65
CA HIS A 244 3.36 -29.97 17.45
C HIS A 244 2.71 -28.57 17.51
N TYR A 245 3.44 -27.51 17.15
CA TYR A 245 2.92 -26.15 17.16
C TYR A 245 2.14 -25.84 15.88
N ARG A 246 0.85 -25.48 16.02
CA ARG A 246 -0.06 -25.17 14.89
C ARG A 246 0.44 -24.07 13.93
N HIS A 247 1.33 -23.21 14.37
CA HIS A 247 1.85 -22.09 13.57
C HIS A 247 3.13 -22.42 12.79
N ILE A 248 3.73 -23.59 13.02
CA ILE A 248 4.94 -24.05 12.35
C ILE A 248 4.54 -25.13 11.33
N GLY A 249 5.07 -25.03 10.10
CA GLY A 249 4.80 -26.04 9.08
C GLY A 249 5.43 -27.38 9.44
N PHE A 250 4.71 -28.48 9.21
CA PHE A 250 5.21 -29.82 9.51
C PHE A 250 6.49 -30.15 8.70
N LEU A 251 7.56 -30.46 9.41
CA LEU A 251 8.86 -30.84 8.86
C LEU A 251 9.01 -32.36 8.95
N LYS A 252 9.24 -33.03 7.82
CA LYS A 252 9.55 -34.46 7.81
C LYS A 252 10.94 -34.71 8.39
N ARG A 253 11.18 -35.85 9.03
CA ARG A 253 12.49 -36.24 9.59
C ARG A 253 13.65 -36.12 8.59
N SER A 254 13.44 -36.53 7.34
CA SER A 254 14.45 -36.38 6.27
C SER A 254 14.81 -34.92 5.96
N LYS A 255 13.86 -33.99 6.10
CA LYS A 255 14.11 -32.55 5.94
C LYS A 255 14.75 -31.94 7.19
N MET A 256 14.45 -32.45 8.38
CA MET A 256 15.13 -32.05 9.61
C MET A 256 16.63 -32.34 9.51
N ARG A 257 16.96 -33.55 9.02
CA ARG A 257 18.35 -33.98 8.85
C ARG A 257 19.07 -33.11 7.82
N LEU A 258 18.47 -32.93 6.65
CA LEU A 258 19.01 -32.02 5.63
C LEU A 258 19.19 -30.59 6.16
N LEU A 259 18.26 -30.08 6.97
CA LEU A 259 18.36 -28.74 7.56
C LEU A 259 19.55 -28.63 8.52
N PHE A 260 19.76 -29.64 9.35
CA PHE A 260 20.90 -29.71 10.26
C PHE A 260 22.22 -29.83 9.49
N ASP A 261 22.31 -30.76 8.53
CA ASP A 261 23.51 -30.92 7.70
C ASP A 261 23.81 -29.67 6.82
N THR A 262 22.83 -28.76 6.63
CA THR A 262 23.05 -27.47 5.96
C THR A 262 23.50 -26.38 6.94
N LEU A 263 23.20 -26.53 8.22
CA LEU A 263 23.62 -25.62 9.29
C LEU A 263 25.03 -25.96 9.79
N ASP A 264 25.32 -27.25 9.92
CA ASP A 264 26.59 -27.87 10.32
C ASP A 264 27.58 -27.77 9.15
N ALA A 265 28.38 -26.69 9.13
CA ALA A 265 29.24 -26.37 8.00
C ALA A 265 30.58 -27.12 8.07
N ASP A 266 31.04 -27.45 9.28
CA ASP A 266 32.27 -28.21 9.52
C ASP A 266 32.02 -29.74 9.57
N GLY A 267 30.76 -30.17 9.72
CA GLY A 267 30.36 -31.57 9.67
C GLY A 267 30.70 -32.33 10.95
N ASP A 268 30.90 -31.63 12.07
CA ASP A 268 31.31 -32.24 13.34
C ASP A 268 30.13 -32.88 14.10
N GLY A 269 28.90 -32.68 13.61
CA GLY A 269 27.67 -33.21 14.21
C GLY A 269 27.13 -32.39 15.38
N VAL A 270 27.65 -31.19 15.62
CA VAL A 270 27.34 -30.29 16.73
C VAL A 270 27.21 -28.85 16.22
N LEU A 271 26.05 -28.22 16.42
CA LEU A 271 25.87 -26.83 15.98
C LEU A 271 26.49 -25.84 16.97
N THR A 272 27.44 -25.05 16.50
CA THR A 272 27.98 -23.88 17.21
C THR A 272 26.98 -22.72 17.20
N TRP A 273 27.20 -21.68 18.03
CA TRP A 273 26.35 -20.49 18.03
C TRP A 273 26.26 -19.81 16.65
N VAL A 274 27.38 -19.71 15.94
CA VAL A 274 27.47 -19.03 14.63
C VAL A 274 26.58 -19.73 13.60
N GLU A 275 26.55 -21.06 13.64
CA GLU A 275 25.71 -21.89 12.79
C GLU A 275 24.24 -21.81 13.23
N PHE A 276 23.99 -21.95 14.53
CA PHE A 276 22.65 -21.93 15.10
C PHE A 276 21.91 -20.61 14.86
N GLN A 277 22.60 -19.45 14.84
CA GLN A 277 21.97 -18.14 14.59
C GLN A 277 21.22 -18.09 13.24
N SER A 278 21.67 -18.88 12.26
CA SER A 278 21.09 -18.96 10.91
C SER A 278 19.87 -19.88 10.81
N ILE A 279 19.51 -20.60 11.89
CA ILE A 279 18.44 -21.61 11.90
C ILE A 279 17.10 -21.06 11.44
N CYS A 280 16.69 -19.86 11.89
CA CYS A 280 15.40 -19.29 11.50
C CYS A 280 15.34 -18.96 10.01
N ASP A 281 16.45 -18.54 9.40
CA ASP A 281 16.49 -18.18 7.98
C ASP A 281 16.44 -19.45 7.11
N LEU A 282 17.21 -20.47 7.46
CA LEU A 282 17.18 -21.76 6.77
C LEU A 282 15.87 -22.52 6.97
N LEU A 283 15.29 -22.47 8.17
CA LEU A 283 13.96 -23.03 8.44
C LEU A 283 12.90 -22.31 7.61
N HIS A 284 12.97 -20.97 7.51
CA HIS A 284 12.05 -20.22 6.66
C HIS A 284 12.15 -20.66 5.19
N ILE A 285 13.38 -20.82 4.67
CA ILE A 285 13.62 -21.33 3.31
C ILE A 285 13.06 -22.76 3.15
N ALA A 286 13.33 -23.66 4.10
CA ALA A 286 12.89 -25.06 4.06
C ALA A 286 11.35 -25.20 4.10
N LEU A 287 10.67 -24.31 4.83
CA LEU A 287 9.21 -24.27 4.96
C LEU A 287 8.54 -23.56 3.77
N THR A 288 9.18 -22.56 3.18
CA THR A 288 8.61 -21.80 2.03
C THR A 288 8.83 -22.49 0.69
N LYS A 289 9.90 -23.28 0.54
CA LYS A 289 10.20 -24.03 -0.69
C LYS A 289 9.20 -25.19 -0.88
N ARG A 290 8.02 -24.87 -1.44
CA ARG A 290 7.06 -25.89 -1.91
C ARG A 290 7.66 -26.62 -3.11
N ARG A 291 7.76 -27.95 -3.03
CA ARG A 291 8.09 -28.78 -4.20
C ARG A 291 6.99 -28.55 -5.24
N ALA A 292 7.34 -28.23 -6.47
CA ALA A 292 6.35 -28.15 -7.55
C ALA A 292 5.60 -29.50 -7.60
N ARG A 293 4.28 -29.45 -7.43
CA ARG A 293 3.42 -30.64 -7.51
C ARG A 293 3.52 -31.19 -8.95
N SER A 294 3.53 -32.52 -9.12
CA SER A 294 3.36 -33.15 -10.43
C SER A 294 2.04 -32.68 -11.06
N SER A 295 1.95 -32.72 -12.38
CA SER A 295 0.73 -32.29 -13.08
C SER A 295 -0.45 -33.17 -12.64
N GLU A 296 -1.66 -32.61 -12.64
CA GLU A 296 -2.86 -33.34 -12.22
C GLU A 296 -3.09 -34.57 -13.11
N ILE A 297 -2.72 -34.49 -14.40
CA ILE A 297 -2.83 -35.60 -15.36
C ILE A 297 -1.82 -36.71 -15.04
N GLU A 298 -0.58 -36.36 -14.65
CA GLU A 298 0.40 -37.34 -14.17
C GLU A 298 -0.11 -38.08 -12.92
N ARG A 299 -0.87 -37.38 -12.07
CA ARG A 299 -1.43 -37.95 -10.83
C ARG A 299 -2.70 -38.77 -11.03
N PHE A 300 -3.65 -38.28 -11.83
CA PHE A 300 -4.96 -38.92 -12.01
C PHE A 300 -4.91 -39.98 -13.12
N TRP A 301 -4.22 -39.72 -14.24
CA TRP A 301 -4.16 -40.60 -15.41
C TRP A 301 -2.73 -40.84 -15.90
N PRO A 302 -1.92 -41.62 -15.15
CA PRO A 302 -0.50 -41.85 -15.48
C PRO A 302 -0.30 -42.54 -16.83
N ARG A 303 -1.24 -43.40 -17.26
CA ARG A 303 -1.19 -44.05 -18.58
C ARG A 303 -1.37 -43.06 -19.74
N LEU A 304 -2.20 -42.04 -19.56
CA LEU A 304 -2.42 -41.00 -20.56
C LEU A 304 -1.22 -40.05 -20.62
N TYR A 305 -0.64 -39.71 -19.46
CA TYR A 305 0.61 -38.94 -19.40
C TYR A 305 1.78 -39.66 -20.08
N ALA A 306 1.88 -40.99 -19.96
CA ALA A 306 2.90 -41.80 -20.60
C ALA A 306 2.67 -42.04 -22.11
N SER A 307 1.48 -41.69 -22.63
CA SER A 307 1.15 -41.91 -24.04
C SER A 307 2.02 -41.04 -24.96
N SER A 308 2.42 -41.60 -26.10
CA SER A 308 3.19 -40.87 -27.13
C SER A 308 2.51 -39.60 -27.66
N PRO A 309 1.17 -39.53 -27.87
CA PRO A 309 0.53 -38.29 -28.32
C PRO A 309 0.59 -37.19 -27.25
N PHE A 310 0.35 -37.51 -25.98
CA PHE A 310 0.41 -36.53 -24.90
C PHE A 310 1.84 -36.01 -24.70
N GLN A 311 2.85 -36.88 -24.75
CA GLN A 311 4.25 -36.48 -24.68
C GLN A 311 4.69 -35.62 -25.87
N ALA A 312 4.11 -35.82 -27.06
CA ALA A 312 4.35 -34.93 -28.20
C ALA A 312 3.76 -33.53 -27.96
N VAL A 313 2.53 -33.44 -27.47
CA VAL A 313 1.88 -32.16 -27.12
C VAL A 313 2.64 -31.47 -25.99
N ALA A 314 3.01 -32.19 -24.93
CA ALA A 314 3.77 -31.64 -23.81
C ALA A 314 5.12 -31.08 -24.26
N ARG A 315 5.85 -31.81 -25.13
CA ARG A 315 7.09 -31.30 -25.73
C ARG A 315 6.87 -30.06 -26.58
N CYS A 316 5.77 -29.99 -27.34
CA CYS A 316 5.43 -28.82 -28.14
C CYS A 316 5.17 -27.58 -27.27
N VAL A 317 4.30 -27.71 -26.26
CA VAL A 317 3.91 -26.61 -25.35
C VAL A 317 5.08 -26.12 -24.48
N GLN A 318 5.99 -27.02 -24.09
CA GLN A 318 7.19 -26.68 -23.33
C GLN A 318 8.29 -26.06 -24.20
N HIS A 319 8.18 -26.14 -25.53
CA HIS A 319 9.20 -25.62 -26.43
C HIS A 319 9.13 -24.09 -26.51
N LYS A 320 10.30 -23.43 -26.50
CA LYS A 320 10.40 -21.96 -26.56
C LYS A 320 9.70 -21.36 -27.80
N ARG A 321 9.67 -22.09 -28.92
CA ARG A 321 8.97 -21.67 -30.15
C ARG A 321 7.47 -21.51 -29.96
N PHE A 322 6.83 -22.32 -29.10
CA PHE A 322 5.40 -22.16 -28.81
C PHE A 322 5.15 -20.80 -28.13
N GLU A 323 5.96 -20.44 -27.13
CA GLU A 323 5.87 -19.12 -26.51
C GLU A 323 6.15 -18.00 -27.51
N THR A 324 7.19 -18.11 -28.33
CA THR A 324 7.50 -17.10 -29.36
C THR A 324 6.37 -16.95 -30.38
N ALA A 325 5.69 -18.04 -30.78
CA ALA A 325 4.57 -17.97 -31.70
C ALA A 325 3.36 -17.23 -31.10
N ILE A 326 3.04 -17.50 -29.83
CA ILE A 326 1.98 -16.78 -29.11
C ILE A 326 2.33 -15.31 -28.93
N ASP A 327 3.60 -15.02 -28.61
CA ASP A 327 4.09 -13.65 -28.45
C ASP A 327 4.00 -12.86 -29.77
N VAL A 328 4.36 -13.48 -30.90
CA VAL A 328 4.18 -12.87 -32.24
C VAL A 328 2.70 -12.66 -32.56
N LEU A 329 1.86 -13.64 -32.26
CA LEU A 329 0.40 -13.53 -32.46
C LEU A 329 -0.18 -12.37 -31.65
N LEU A 330 0.32 -12.13 -30.45
CA LEU A 330 -0.07 -11.04 -29.58
C LEU A 330 0.35 -9.68 -30.16
N VAL A 331 1.55 -9.57 -30.75
CA VAL A 331 1.96 -8.35 -31.47
C VAL A 331 1.07 -8.10 -32.68
N VAL A 332 0.74 -9.14 -33.45
CA VAL A 332 -0.20 -9.02 -34.59
C VAL A 332 -1.58 -8.58 -34.11
N ASN A 333 -2.10 -9.18 -33.03
CA ASN A 333 -3.37 -8.78 -32.43
C ASN A 333 -3.35 -7.30 -32.03
N MET A 334 -2.26 -6.82 -31.43
CA MET A 334 -2.10 -5.40 -31.08
C MET A 334 -2.15 -4.49 -32.32
N LEU A 335 -1.44 -4.84 -33.39
CA LEU A 335 -1.48 -4.07 -34.64
C LEU A 335 -2.88 -4.03 -35.25
N LEU A 336 -3.62 -5.14 -35.16
CA LEU A 336 -5.01 -5.20 -35.65
C LEU A 336 -5.95 -4.36 -34.79
N VAL A 337 -5.84 -4.39 -33.46
CA VAL A 337 -6.62 -3.51 -32.56
C VAL A 337 -6.32 -2.04 -32.84
N VAL A 338 -5.06 -1.69 -33.07
CA VAL A 338 -4.69 -0.32 -33.46
C VAL A 338 -5.33 0.03 -34.81
N ALA A 339 -5.24 -0.84 -35.82
CA ALA A 339 -5.83 -0.61 -37.13
C ALA A 339 -7.35 -0.44 -37.08
N GLU A 340 -8.05 -1.27 -36.31
CA GLU A 340 -9.49 -1.16 -36.03
C GLU A 340 -9.83 0.18 -35.37
N SER A 341 -8.98 0.66 -34.46
CA SER A 341 -9.20 1.94 -33.77
C SER A 341 -8.86 3.19 -34.59
N LEU A 342 -8.13 3.08 -35.72
CA LEU A 342 -7.67 4.24 -36.51
C LEU A 342 -8.81 5.16 -37.02
N PRO A 343 -9.94 4.65 -37.54
CA PRO A 343 -11.05 5.52 -37.97
C PRO A 343 -11.61 6.35 -36.81
N VAL A 344 -11.77 5.71 -35.64
CA VAL A 344 -12.24 6.36 -34.40
C VAL A 344 -11.22 7.39 -33.90
N LEU A 345 -9.92 7.06 -33.93
CA LEU A 345 -8.83 7.96 -33.58
C LEU A 345 -8.75 9.18 -34.52
N ASN A 346 -9.13 9.01 -35.79
CA ASN A 346 -9.21 10.09 -36.78
C ASN A 346 -10.53 10.87 -36.73
N GLY A 347 -11.35 10.68 -35.69
CA GLY A 347 -12.56 11.48 -35.45
C GLY A 347 -13.78 11.05 -36.28
N HIS A 348 -13.76 9.89 -36.93
CA HIS A 348 -14.95 9.36 -37.59
C HIS A 348 -15.91 8.80 -36.52
N ALA A 349 -17.21 9.08 -36.68
CA ALA A 349 -18.22 8.57 -35.77
C ALA A 349 -18.22 7.03 -35.76
N ILE A 350 -18.29 6.44 -34.56
CA ILE A 350 -18.39 4.99 -34.37
C ILE A 350 -19.69 4.52 -35.04
N SER A 351 -19.58 3.92 -36.22
CA SER A 351 -20.71 3.30 -36.92
C SER A 351 -21.04 1.96 -36.25
N VAL A 352 -21.85 2.02 -35.18
CA VAL A 352 -22.28 0.87 -34.35
C VAL A 352 -22.90 -0.29 -35.16
N VAL A 353 -23.28 -0.06 -36.43
CA VAL A 353 -24.10 -0.99 -37.22
C VAL A 353 -23.37 -1.62 -38.42
N LEU A 354 -22.16 -1.18 -38.82
CA LEU A 354 -21.61 -1.59 -40.13
C LEU A 354 -20.10 -1.95 -40.22
N GLU A 355 -19.48 -2.45 -39.15
CA GLU A 355 -18.16 -3.13 -39.21
C GLU A 355 -18.18 -4.58 -38.66
N LEU A 356 -19.39 -5.12 -38.42
CA LEU A 356 -19.68 -6.36 -37.70
C LEU A 356 -19.40 -7.66 -38.47
N ASN A 357 -18.26 -7.80 -39.14
CA ASN A 357 -17.99 -9.06 -39.83
C ASN A 357 -16.53 -9.50 -39.81
N VAL A 358 -15.59 -8.69 -40.28
CA VAL A 358 -14.19 -9.16 -40.39
C VAL A 358 -13.45 -9.05 -39.07
N TRP A 359 -13.53 -7.90 -38.39
CA TRP A 359 -12.86 -7.67 -37.11
C TRP A 359 -13.38 -8.61 -36.02
N GLU A 360 -14.69 -8.70 -35.85
CA GLU A 360 -15.32 -9.59 -34.87
C GLU A 360 -14.92 -11.07 -35.08
N ARG A 361 -14.86 -11.54 -36.33
CA ARG A 361 -14.38 -12.90 -36.64
C ARG A 361 -12.91 -13.09 -36.29
N LEU A 362 -12.05 -12.11 -36.60
CA LEU A 362 -10.63 -12.18 -36.25
C LEU A 362 -10.44 -12.17 -34.74
N GLU A 363 -11.15 -11.30 -34.03
CA GLU A 363 -11.14 -11.23 -32.56
C GLU A 363 -11.58 -12.54 -31.90
N LEU A 364 -12.61 -13.19 -32.44
CA LEU A 364 -13.05 -14.50 -31.99
C LEU A 364 -11.95 -15.55 -32.19
N VAL A 365 -11.29 -15.55 -33.36
CA VAL A 365 -10.16 -16.46 -33.64
C VAL A 365 -9.04 -16.27 -32.62
N PHE A 366 -8.62 -15.03 -32.34
CA PHE A 366 -7.60 -14.76 -31.33
C PHE A 366 -8.03 -15.25 -29.94
N SER A 367 -9.29 -15.01 -29.56
CA SER A 367 -9.83 -15.42 -28.26
C SER A 367 -9.84 -16.94 -28.10
N ILE A 368 -10.21 -17.67 -29.15
CA ILE A 368 -10.14 -19.14 -29.18
C ILE A 368 -8.69 -19.60 -29.07
N VAL A 369 -7.76 -19.00 -29.80
CA VAL A 369 -6.32 -19.36 -29.72
C VAL A 369 -5.78 -19.15 -28.31
N TYR A 370 -6.13 -18.04 -27.64
CA TYR A 370 -5.72 -17.78 -26.26
C TYR A 370 -6.38 -18.73 -25.26
N LEU A 371 -7.64 -19.11 -25.47
CA LEU A 371 -8.31 -20.10 -24.62
C LEU A 371 -7.65 -21.49 -24.77
N VAL A 372 -7.31 -21.88 -25.99
CA VAL A 372 -6.60 -23.13 -26.28
C VAL A 372 -5.20 -23.10 -25.68
N GLU A 373 -4.48 -21.99 -25.83
CA GLU A 373 -3.15 -21.78 -25.22
C GLU A 373 -3.19 -21.92 -23.70
N LEU A 374 -4.16 -21.28 -23.03
CA LEU A 374 -4.40 -21.40 -21.60
C LEU A 374 -4.67 -22.85 -21.21
N GLY A 375 -5.60 -23.52 -21.91
CA GLY A 375 -5.97 -24.91 -21.68
C GLY A 375 -4.79 -25.86 -21.81
N LEU A 376 -4.03 -25.75 -22.90
CA LEU A 376 -2.83 -26.56 -23.15
C LEU A 376 -1.77 -26.36 -22.07
N LYS A 377 -1.48 -25.12 -21.67
CA LYS A 377 -0.51 -24.84 -20.61
C LYS A 377 -0.97 -25.39 -19.26
N VAL A 378 -2.24 -25.26 -18.90
CA VAL A 378 -2.78 -25.80 -17.63
C VAL A 378 -2.72 -27.32 -17.61
N ILE A 379 -3.06 -27.98 -18.72
CA ILE A 379 -3.00 -29.44 -18.91
C ILE A 379 -1.55 -29.94 -18.78
N VAL A 380 -0.60 -29.31 -19.46
CA VAL A 380 0.80 -29.77 -19.53
C VAL A 380 1.58 -29.45 -18.26
N TYR A 381 1.49 -28.22 -17.73
CA TYR A 381 2.24 -27.82 -16.54
C TYR A 381 1.55 -28.25 -15.24
N GLY A 382 0.25 -28.46 -15.28
CA GLY A 382 -0.62 -28.60 -14.12
C GLY A 382 -0.99 -27.27 -13.48
N VAL A 383 -2.14 -27.23 -12.80
CA VAL A 383 -2.71 -26.03 -12.18
C VAL A 383 -1.70 -25.42 -11.21
N SER A 384 -1.10 -26.24 -10.33
CA SER A 384 -0.16 -25.72 -9.32
C SER A 384 1.06 -25.02 -9.93
N ARG A 385 1.60 -25.50 -11.05
CA ARG A 385 2.80 -24.93 -11.67
C ARG A 385 2.43 -23.74 -12.55
N TYR A 386 1.33 -23.82 -13.29
CA TYR A 386 0.79 -22.70 -14.07
C TYR A 386 0.57 -21.47 -13.19
N TRP A 387 -0.15 -21.63 -12.08
CA TRP A 387 -0.43 -20.56 -11.12
C TRP A 387 0.80 -20.12 -10.30
N SER A 388 1.94 -20.80 -10.40
CA SER A 388 3.18 -20.33 -9.78
C SER A 388 3.86 -19.22 -10.60
N SER A 389 3.70 -19.22 -11.92
CA SER A 389 4.26 -18.20 -12.81
C SER A 389 3.37 -16.96 -12.83
N MET A 390 3.95 -15.76 -12.66
CA MET A 390 3.17 -14.52 -12.71
C MET A 390 2.73 -14.15 -14.14
N LYS A 391 3.56 -14.46 -15.16
CA LYS A 391 3.19 -14.29 -16.58
C LYS A 391 1.91 -15.06 -16.87
N ASN A 392 1.91 -16.34 -16.52
CA ASN A 392 0.76 -17.23 -16.73
C ASN A 392 -0.46 -16.83 -15.91
N ARG A 393 -0.29 -16.45 -14.63
CA ARG A 393 -1.42 -15.97 -13.81
C ARG A 393 -2.13 -14.77 -14.42
N PHE A 394 -1.36 -13.77 -14.87
CA PHE A 394 -1.92 -12.56 -15.45
C PHE A 394 -2.62 -12.86 -16.77
N ASP A 395 -1.95 -13.59 -17.65
CA ASP A 395 -2.48 -13.94 -18.97
C ASP A 395 -3.74 -14.82 -18.88
N GLY A 396 -3.74 -15.80 -17.97
CA GLY A 396 -4.92 -16.63 -17.71
C GLY A 396 -6.10 -15.84 -17.11
N LEU A 397 -5.86 -14.99 -16.11
CA LEU A 397 -6.92 -14.13 -15.54
C LEU A 397 -7.49 -13.17 -16.59
N LEU A 398 -6.62 -12.57 -17.40
CA LEU A 398 -7.01 -11.65 -18.46
C LEU A 398 -7.78 -12.39 -19.56
N THR A 399 -7.39 -13.61 -19.91
CA THR A 399 -8.12 -14.49 -20.85
C THR A 399 -9.53 -14.79 -20.34
N LEU A 400 -9.67 -15.15 -19.07
CA LEU A 400 -10.98 -15.43 -18.47
C LEU A 400 -11.84 -14.16 -18.37
N LEU A 401 -11.25 -13.01 -18.04
CA LEU A 401 -11.96 -11.73 -18.00
C LEU A 401 -12.50 -11.35 -19.39
N ILE A 402 -11.65 -11.42 -20.42
CA ILE A 402 -12.03 -11.11 -21.79
C ILE A 402 -13.11 -12.07 -22.27
N LEU A 403 -12.97 -13.38 -22.02
CA LEU A 403 -13.97 -14.36 -22.38
C LEU A 403 -15.32 -14.09 -21.69
N ALA A 404 -15.31 -13.68 -20.43
CA ALA A 404 -16.53 -13.33 -19.70
C ALA A 404 -17.22 -12.09 -20.30
N VAL A 405 -16.44 -11.07 -20.67
CA VAL A 405 -16.90 -9.87 -21.40
C VAL A 405 -17.50 -10.28 -22.74
N ASP A 406 -16.80 -11.08 -23.53
CA ASP A 406 -17.26 -11.51 -24.86
C ASP A 406 -18.56 -12.33 -24.77
N VAL A 407 -18.66 -13.28 -23.82
CA VAL A 407 -19.89 -14.06 -23.59
C VAL A 407 -21.05 -13.15 -23.15
N TYR A 408 -20.78 -12.17 -22.28
CA TYR A 408 -21.80 -11.24 -21.81
C TYR A 408 -22.36 -10.37 -22.95
N VAL A 409 -21.55 -9.97 -23.93
CA VAL A 409 -22.04 -9.26 -25.14
C VAL A 409 -23.05 -10.11 -25.94
N TYR A 410 -22.86 -11.43 -26.01
CA TYR A 410 -23.72 -12.32 -26.78
C TYR A 410 -24.98 -12.78 -26.04
N LEU A 411 -25.15 -12.45 -24.75
CA LEU A 411 -26.38 -12.74 -24.01
C LEU A 411 -27.46 -11.70 -24.37
N PRO A 412 -28.63 -12.12 -24.87
CA PRO A 412 -29.69 -11.18 -25.23
C PRO A 412 -30.30 -10.55 -23.97
N GLU A 413 -30.08 -9.24 -23.76
CA GLU A 413 -30.75 -8.47 -22.72
C GLU A 413 -32.06 -7.82 -23.23
N PRO A 414 -33.13 -7.78 -22.43
CA PRO A 414 -34.41 -7.19 -22.81
C PRO A 414 -34.48 -5.66 -22.74
N ASN A 415 -33.47 -4.95 -22.19
CA ASN A 415 -33.48 -3.48 -21.99
C ASN A 415 -32.42 -2.78 -22.85
N HIS A 416 -32.86 -2.02 -23.87
CA HIS A 416 -32.01 -1.49 -24.95
C HIS A 416 -31.14 -0.25 -24.57
N ASP A 417 -31.54 0.56 -23.58
CA ASP A 417 -30.88 1.86 -23.28
C ASP A 417 -29.61 1.71 -22.43
N SER A 418 -29.55 0.73 -21.53
CA SER A 418 -28.32 0.35 -20.83
C SER A 418 -27.29 -0.31 -21.75
N SER A 419 -27.72 -0.84 -22.90
CA SER A 419 -26.87 -1.61 -23.81
C SER A 419 -25.82 -0.75 -24.51
N ILE A 420 -26.07 0.53 -24.81
CA ILE A 420 -25.11 1.35 -25.58
C ILE A 420 -23.86 1.68 -24.74
N VAL A 421 -24.04 2.08 -23.49
CA VAL A 421 -22.90 2.38 -22.58
C VAL A 421 -22.14 1.11 -22.27
N VAL A 422 -22.86 0.02 -22.02
CA VAL A 422 -22.28 -1.29 -21.75
C VAL A 422 -21.49 -1.81 -22.95
N VAL A 423 -22.04 -1.75 -24.17
CA VAL A 423 -21.31 -2.11 -25.40
C VAL A 423 -20.05 -1.25 -25.58
N LYS A 424 -20.11 0.07 -25.33
CA LYS A 424 -18.91 0.93 -25.39
C LYS A 424 -17.85 0.53 -24.37
N VAL A 425 -18.25 0.21 -23.14
CA VAL A 425 -17.33 -0.27 -22.09
C VAL A 425 -16.73 -1.63 -22.45
N LEU A 426 -17.52 -2.54 -23.06
CA LEU A 426 -17.08 -3.86 -23.49
C LEU A 426 -16.11 -3.78 -24.69
N LEU A 427 -16.31 -2.82 -25.61
CA LEU A 427 -15.35 -2.52 -26.69
C LEU A 427 -14.01 -2.01 -26.12
N VAL A 428 -14.03 -1.10 -25.14
CA VAL A 428 -12.81 -0.66 -24.44
C VAL A 428 -12.16 -1.80 -23.66
N ALA A 429 -12.95 -2.73 -23.11
CA ALA A 429 -12.43 -3.90 -22.41
C ALA A 429 -11.63 -4.84 -23.34
N ARG A 430 -11.87 -4.81 -24.66
CA ARG A 430 -11.06 -5.58 -25.64
C ARG A 430 -9.64 -5.04 -25.74
N CYS A 431 -9.45 -3.73 -25.60
CA CYS A 431 -8.12 -3.12 -25.48
C CYS A 431 -7.34 -3.60 -24.24
N LEU A 432 -7.99 -4.24 -23.25
CA LEU A 432 -7.28 -4.87 -22.14
C LEU A 432 -6.34 -5.99 -22.63
N ARG A 433 -6.58 -6.58 -23.81
CA ARG A 433 -5.67 -7.53 -24.47
C ARG A 433 -4.26 -6.96 -24.62
N LEU A 434 -4.12 -5.64 -24.80
CA LEU A 434 -2.83 -4.95 -24.87
C LEU A 434 -2.01 -5.09 -23.58
N PHE A 435 -2.64 -5.26 -22.41
CA PHE A 435 -1.90 -5.51 -21.16
C PHE A 435 -1.16 -6.85 -21.17
N ARG A 436 -1.61 -7.84 -21.97
CA ARG A 436 -0.83 -9.07 -22.15
C ARG A 436 0.54 -8.78 -22.74
N LEU A 437 0.64 -7.82 -23.66
CA LEU A 437 1.92 -7.42 -24.28
C LEU A 437 2.87 -6.86 -23.24
N ILE A 438 2.35 -5.98 -22.36
CA ILE A 438 3.14 -5.33 -21.31
C ILE A 438 3.76 -6.37 -20.38
N ILE A 439 3.01 -7.40 -19.99
CA ILE A 439 3.53 -8.46 -19.11
C ILE A 439 4.40 -9.48 -19.88
N ASN A 440 4.25 -9.56 -21.20
CA ASN A 440 5.09 -10.42 -22.01
C ASN A 440 6.52 -9.89 -22.14
N ILE A 441 6.68 -8.56 -22.27
CA ILE A 441 7.98 -7.91 -22.33
C ILE A 441 8.69 -8.04 -20.97
N GLU A 442 9.88 -8.63 -20.98
CA GLU A 442 10.61 -8.95 -19.75
C GLU A 442 10.90 -7.71 -18.89
N GLN A 443 11.33 -6.61 -19.51
CA GLN A 443 11.67 -5.35 -18.83
C GLN A 443 10.45 -4.77 -18.08
N TYR A 444 9.31 -4.67 -18.76
CA TYR A 444 8.05 -4.20 -18.17
C TYR A 444 7.51 -5.15 -17.12
N ARG A 445 7.62 -6.47 -17.34
CA ARG A 445 7.27 -7.47 -16.34
C ARG A 445 8.10 -7.30 -15.07
N VAL A 446 9.42 -7.15 -15.17
CA VAL A 446 10.29 -6.95 -14.01
C VAL A 446 9.92 -5.67 -13.27
N PHE A 447 9.64 -4.58 -13.99
CA PHE A 447 9.16 -3.33 -13.42
C PHE A 447 7.83 -3.52 -12.66
N CYS A 448 6.81 -4.08 -13.31
CA CYS A 448 5.49 -4.33 -12.70
C CYS A 448 5.58 -5.26 -11.48
N MET A 449 6.38 -6.33 -11.57
CA MET A 449 6.61 -7.26 -10.46
C MET A 449 7.29 -6.56 -9.29
N THR A 450 8.24 -5.67 -9.57
CA THR A 450 8.91 -4.89 -8.53
C THR A 450 7.90 -3.97 -7.84
N TRP A 451 7.05 -3.29 -8.61
CA TRP A 451 5.98 -2.45 -8.07
C TRP A 451 4.99 -3.22 -7.17
N PHE A 452 4.47 -4.37 -7.64
CA PHE A 452 3.60 -5.21 -6.81
C PHE A 452 4.31 -5.80 -5.58
N ARG A 453 5.61 -6.06 -5.66
CA ARG A 453 6.41 -6.46 -4.48
C ARG A 453 6.58 -5.31 -3.49
N LEU A 454 6.49 -4.05 -3.93
CA LEU A 454 6.60 -2.88 -3.07
C LEU A 454 5.30 -2.56 -2.32
N LEU A 455 4.14 -2.86 -2.92
CA LEU A 455 2.82 -2.55 -2.37
C LEU A 455 2.60 -3.08 -0.94
N PRO A 456 2.96 -4.33 -0.57
CA PRO A 456 2.80 -4.84 0.79
C PRO A 456 3.60 -4.08 1.85
N PHE A 457 4.66 -3.35 1.47
CA PHE A 457 5.44 -2.55 2.41
C PHE A 457 4.73 -1.24 2.74
N ALA A 458 4.16 -0.57 1.73
CA ALA A 458 3.38 0.65 1.90
C ALA A 458 1.95 0.39 2.43
N LYS A 459 1.46 -0.86 2.39
CA LYS A 459 0.06 -1.20 2.73
C LYS A 459 -0.43 -0.60 4.05
N ASN A 460 0.40 -0.60 5.10
CA ASN A 460 -0.03 -0.10 6.41
C ASN A 460 -0.13 1.44 6.41
N LEU A 461 0.70 2.13 5.62
CA LEU A 461 0.61 3.58 5.44
C LEU A 461 -0.59 3.95 4.58
N ILE A 462 -0.83 3.21 3.48
CA ILE A 462 -2.03 3.37 2.64
C ILE A 462 -3.31 3.18 3.49
N VAL A 463 -3.36 2.15 4.33
CA VAL A 463 -4.49 1.95 5.25
C VAL A 463 -4.67 3.13 6.21
N ILE A 464 -3.58 3.71 6.74
CA ILE A 464 -3.67 4.91 7.60
C ILE A 464 -4.18 6.12 6.80
N MET A 465 -3.74 6.30 5.56
CA MET A 465 -4.23 7.35 4.67
C MET A 465 -5.73 7.23 4.40
N PHE A 466 -6.22 6.02 4.10
CA PHE A 466 -7.66 5.76 4.00
C PHE A 466 -8.42 6.00 5.31
N CYS A 467 -7.81 5.67 6.47
CA CYS A 467 -8.40 5.99 7.77
C CYS A 467 -8.50 7.51 7.98
N ALA A 468 -7.48 8.28 7.59
CA ALA A 468 -7.49 9.73 7.67
C ALA A 468 -8.57 10.31 6.74
N MET A 469 -8.65 9.86 5.49
CA MET A 469 -9.73 10.24 4.57
C MET A 469 -11.11 9.96 5.13
N TYR A 470 -11.34 8.77 5.71
CA TYR A 470 -12.63 8.45 6.32
C TYR A 470 -12.99 9.40 7.46
N MET A 471 -12.04 9.73 8.33
CA MET A 471 -12.24 10.65 9.45
C MET A 471 -12.55 12.07 8.98
N PHE A 472 -11.83 12.54 7.95
CA PHE A 472 -12.10 13.85 7.33
C PHE A 472 -13.39 13.85 6.52
N ALA A 473 -13.81 12.73 5.94
CA ALA A 473 -15.09 12.64 5.23
C ALA A 473 -16.26 12.74 6.22
N LEU A 474 -16.16 12.09 7.38
CA LEU A 474 -17.13 12.28 8.47
C LEU A 474 -17.20 13.73 8.93
N LEU A 475 -16.04 14.36 9.14
CA LEU A 475 -15.99 15.77 9.55
C LEU A 475 -16.54 16.69 8.45
N GLY A 476 -16.21 16.42 7.18
CA GLY A 476 -16.70 17.16 6.03
C GLY A 476 -18.22 17.05 5.89
N MET A 477 -18.80 15.86 6.08
CA MET A 477 -20.26 15.69 6.07
C MET A 477 -20.95 16.46 7.21
N GLN A 478 -20.30 16.57 8.37
CA GLN A 478 -20.83 17.35 9.49
C GLN A 478 -20.73 18.86 9.26
N CYS A 479 -19.66 19.32 8.61
CA CYS A 479 -19.44 20.75 8.34
C CYS A 479 -20.19 21.24 7.08
N PHE A 480 -20.32 20.40 6.06
CA PHE A 480 -20.72 20.80 4.70
C PHE A 480 -21.87 19.99 4.11
N GLY A 481 -22.39 18.98 4.82
CA GLY A 481 -23.42 18.09 4.32
C GLY A 481 -24.72 18.82 3.98
N GLY A 482 -25.20 18.63 2.75
CA GLY A 482 -26.43 19.20 2.23
C GLY A 482 -26.33 20.67 1.78
N LEU A 483 -25.17 21.31 1.88
CA LEU A 483 -25.00 22.72 1.53
C LEU A 483 -24.71 22.95 0.04
N ILE A 484 -24.09 21.97 -0.63
CA ILE A 484 -23.72 22.06 -2.04
C ILE A 484 -24.74 21.27 -2.87
N SER A 485 -25.45 21.95 -3.75
CA SER A 485 -26.33 21.31 -4.74
C SER A 485 -26.35 22.09 -6.05
N PRO A 486 -26.63 21.43 -7.19
CA PRO A 486 -26.68 22.08 -8.50
C PRO A 486 -27.56 23.32 -8.54
N ALA A 487 -28.76 23.22 -7.95
CA ALA A 487 -29.73 24.32 -7.92
C ALA A 487 -29.24 25.51 -7.07
N VAL A 488 -28.59 25.26 -5.93
CA VAL A 488 -28.13 26.35 -5.05
C VAL A 488 -26.94 27.09 -5.64
N MET A 489 -25.96 26.38 -6.18
CA MET A 489 -24.72 27.00 -6.67
C MET A 489 -24.95 27.77 -7.98
N THR A 490 -25.76 27.24 -8.91
CA THR A 490 -26.09 27.98 -10.16
C THR A 490 -26.92 29.23 -9.90
N THR A 491 -27.78 29.24 -8.88
CA THR A 491 -28.62 30.40 -8.57
C THR A 491 -27.92 31.46 -7.72
N ARG A 492 -27.09 31.06 -6.74
CA ARG A 492 -26.45 31.99 -5.80
C ARG A 492 -25.01 32.34 -6.13
N PHE A 493 -24.29 31.46 -6.83
CA PHE A 493 -22.84 31.53 -7.02
C PHE A 493 -22.43 31.16 -8.47
N ASN A 494 -23.18 31.65 -9.46
CA ASN A 494 -22.95 31.36 -10.88
C ASN A 494 -21.56 31.83 -11.37
N ASP A 495 -21.05 32.92 -10.80
CA ASP A 495 -19.78 33.54 -11.23
C ASP A 495 -18.53 32.88 -10.61
N SER A 496 -18.71 31.89 -9.72
CA SER A 496 -17.59 31.21 -9.08
C SER A 496 -16.97 30.14 -9.98
N ALA A 497 -15.65 30.01 -9.98
CA ALA A 497 -14.93 28.97 -10.73
C ALA A 497 -15.42 27.56 -10.37
N TYR A 498 -15.78 27.32 -9.10
CA TYR A 498 -16.33 26.04 -8.65
C TYR A 498 -17.62 25.66 -9.39
N THR A 499 -18.51 26.63 -9.65
CA THR A 499 -19.76 26.41 -10.39
C THR A 499 -19.52 26.33 -11.89
N GLN A 500 -18.67 27.19 -12.45
CA GLN A 500 -18.40 27.26 -13.89
C GLN A 500 -17.67 26.02 -14.41
N ASP A 501 -16.79 25.44 -13.60
CA ASP A 501 -16.00 24.25 -13.93
C ASP A 501 -16.72 22.93 -13.55
N ASP A 502 -18.00 22.98 -13.15
CA ASP A 502 -18.85 21.82 -12.83
C ASP A 502 -18.32 20.91 -11.69
N TYR A 503 -17.67 21.49 -10.67
CA TYR A 503 -17.15 20.73 -9.51
C TYR A 503 -18.23 20.36 -8.47
N MET A 504 -19.51 20.49 -8.80
CA MET A 504 -20.61 20.31 -7.84
C MET A 504 -20.75 18.87 -7.32
N ALA A 505 -20.25 17.90 -8.09
CA ALA A 505 -20.15 16.51 -7.67
C ALA A 505 -19.16 16.32 -6.50
N ASN A 506 -18.18 17.21 -6.37
CA ASN A 506 -17.15 17.20 -5.33
C ASN A 506 -17.68 17.89 -4.07
N ASN A 507 -18.56 17.19 -3.37
CA ASN A 507 -19.23 17.65 -2.16
C ASN A 507 -19.12 16.62 -1.02
N PHE A 508 -19.57 17.01 0.18
CA PHE A 508 -19.67 16.13 1.35
C PHE A 508 -21.13 15.82 1.72
N ASN A 509 -22.02 15.67 0.73
CA ASN A 509 -23.41 15.30 1.01
C ASN A 509 -23.53 13.83 1.45
N ASP A 510 -22.60 12.99 1.00
CA ASP A 510 -22.50 11.58 1.37
C ASP A 510 -21.03 11.14 1.51
N MET A 511 -20.84 9.94 2.08
CA MET A 511 -19.51 9.40 2.36
C MET A 511 -18.71 9.12 1.08
N ALA A 512 -19.34 8.64 0.01
CA ALA A 512 -18.63 8.30 -1.22
C ALA A 512 -18.14 9.57 -1.93
N SER A 513 -19.01 10.57 -2.08
CA SER A 513 -18.65 11.89 -2.62
C SER A 513 -17.57 12.57 -1.78
N GLY A 514 -17.67 12.47 -0.44
CA GLY A 514 -16.64 13.00 0.46
C GLY A 514 -15.29 12.30 0.31
N ILE A 515 -15.26 10.97 0.14
CA ILE A 515 -14.02 10.21 -0.12
C ILE A 515 -13.40 10.59 -1.46
N VAL A 516 -14.20 10.76 -2.52
CA VAL A 516 -13.71 11.19 -3.85
C VAL A 516 -13.14 12.60 -3.78
N THR A 517 -13.87 13.53 -3.16
CA THR A 517 -13.41 14.91 -2.94
C THR A 517 -12.08 14.95 -2.18
N LEU A 518 -11.95 14.16 -1.11
CA LEU A 518 -10.70 14.07 -0.34
C LEU A 518 -9.57 13.39 -1.10
N PHE A 519 -9.87 12.45 -1.99
CA PHE A 519 -8.89 11.82 -2.87
C PHE A 519 -8.33 12.84 -3.86
N GLU A 520 -9.18 13.65 -4.50
CA GLU A 520 -8.75 14.72 -5.39
C GLU A 520 -7.92 15.79 -4.66
N LEU A 521 -8.30 16.13 -3.42
CA LEU A 521 -7.52 17.03 -2.58
C LEU A 521 -6.11 16.49 -2.24
N ILE A 522 -5.90 15.16 -2.22
CA ILE A 522 -4.56 14.57 -2.07
C ILE A 522 -3.69 14.81 -3.32
N ILE A 523 -4.30 14.92 -4.50
CA ILE A 523 -3.60 15.17 -5.76
C ILE A 523 -3.10 16.61 -5.83
N VAL A 524 -3.66 17.53 -5.04
CA VAL A 524 -3.28 18.95 -4.93
C VAL A 524 -3.62 19.79 -6.16
N ASN A 525 -4.07 19.21 -7.26
CA ASN A 525 -4.51 20.00 -8.41
C ASN A 525 -5.87 20.68 -8.14
N ASN A 526 -6.00 21.97 -8.48
CA ASN A 526 -7.23 22.77 -8.30
C ASN A 526 -7.87 22.72 -6.90
N TRP A 527 -7.10 22.34 -5.87
CA TRP A 527 -7.61 22.12 -4.51
C TRP A 527 -8.24 23.39 -3.90
N PHE A 528 -7.74 24.57 -4.29
CA PHE A 528 -8.25 25.85 -3.83
C PHE A 528 -9.63 26.18 -4.40
N VAL A 529 -9.96 25.70 -5.62
CA VAL A 529 -11.29 25.85 -6.23
C VAL A 529 -12.31 25.04 -5.44
N LEU A 530 -11.95 23.78 -5.12
CA LEU A 530 -12.76 22.93 -4.25
C LEU A 530 -12.95 23.56 -2.87
N ALA A 531 -11.88 24.11 -2.27
CA ALA A 531 -11.97 24.78 -0.98
C ALA A 531 -12.86 26.03 -1.01
N GLU A 532 -12.73 26.88 -2.04
CA GLU A 532 -13.56 28.08 -2.20
C GLU A 532 -15.04 27.75 -2.39
N GLY A 533 -15.39 26.69 -3.14
CA GLY A 533 -16.78 26.24 -3.26
C GLY A 533 -17.44 25.98 -1.89
N HIS A 534 -16.68 25.40 -0.96
CA HIS A 534 -17.16 25.13 0.40
C HIS A 534 -17.16 26.39 1.29
N VAL A 535 -16.20 27.29 1.09
CA VAL A 535 -16.13 28.59 1.79
C VAL A 535 -17.32 29.47 1.43
N LEU A 536 -17.72 29.52 0.15
CA LEU A 536 -18.85 30.31 -0.34
C LEU A 536 -20.18 29.94 0.34
N VAL A 537 -20.41 28.65 0.59
CA VAL A 537 -21.63 28.16 1.24
C VAL A 537 -21.56 28.16 2.78
N THR A 538 -20.39 28.45 3.36
CA THR A 538 -20.19 28.46 4.83
C THR A 538 -19.56 29.76 5.35
N SER A 539 -18.22 29.80 5.43
CA SER A 539 -17.45 30.94 5.91
C SER A 539 -15.96 30.77 5.58
N LYS A 540 -15.19 31.86 5.64
CA LYS A 540 -13.73 31.85 5.47
C LYS A 540 -12.98 30.96 6.48
N VAL A 541 -13.59 30.62 7.62
CA VAL A 541 -12.98 29.73 8.64
C VAL A 541 -12.85 28.30 8.11
N SER A 542 -13.71 27.90 7.17
CA SER A 542 -13.69 26.58 6.53
C SER A 542 -12.37 26.29 5.80
N ARG A 543 -11.59 27.31 5.43
CA ARG A 543 -10.23 27.16 4.89
C ARG A 543 -9.34 26.28 5.79
N TRP A 544 -9.48 26.37 7.11
CA TRP A 544 -8.70 25.56 8.05
C TRP A 544 -8.93 24.06 7.89
N PHE A 545 -10.14 23.63 7.52
CA PHE A 545 -10.41 22.21 7.23
C PHE A 545 -9.49 21.70 6.11
N PHE A 546 -9.40 22.44 5.01
CA PHE A 546 -8.58 22.09 3.85
C PHE A 546 -7.08 22.21 4.14
N ILE A 547 -6.66 23.23 4.90
CA ILE A 547 -5.26 23.41 5.30
C ILE A 547 -4.80 22.25 6.18
N VAL A 548 -5.58 21.88 7.21
CA VAL A 548 -5.23 20.78 8.11
C VAL A 548 -5.22 19.46 7.33
N TYR A 549 -6.18 19.25 6.42
CA TYR A 549 -6.19 18.07 5.56
C TYR A 549 -4.95 18.01 4.65
N TYR A 550 -4.56 19.12 4.03
CA TYR A 550 -3.36 19.21 3.20
C TYR A 550 -2.10 18.85 4.00
N VAL A 551 -1.92 19.45 5.19
CA VAL A 551 -0.76 19.17 6.05
C VAL A 551 -0.71 17.70 6.47
N VAL A 552 -1.84 17.13 6.92
CA VAL A 552 -1.90 15.75 7.37
C VAL A 552 -1.72 14.77 6.22
N SER A 553 -2.46 14.94 5.12
CA SER A 553 -2.54 13.94 4.05
C SER A 553 -1.41 14.09 3.03
N VAL A 554 -1.17 15.30 2.54
CA VAL A 554 -0.19 15.57 1.48
C VAL A 554 1.21 15.75 2.08
N THR A 555 1.38 16.70 2.99
CA THR A 555 2.71 17.03 3.52
C THR A 555 3.28 15.90 4.38
N LEU A 556 2.45 15.20 5.15
CA LEU A 556 2.90 14.10 6.02
C LEU A 556 2.67 12.72 5.40
N LEU A 557 1.41 12.28 5.24
CA LEU A 557 1.12 10.87 4.90
C LEU A 557 1.62 10.46 3.50
N LEU A 558 1.39 11.27 2.47
CA LEU A 558 1.84 10.99 1.11
C LEU A 558 3.36 10.95 1.04
N ASN A 559 4.04 11.94 1.62
CA ASN A 559 5.51 11.98 1.70
C ASN A 559 6.08 10.77 2.47
N LEU A 560 5.41 10.29 3.52
CA LEU A 560 5.81 9.07 4.23
C LEU A 560 5.61 7.80 3.39
N VAL A 561 4.55 7.73 2.57
CA VAL A 561 4.36 6.62 1.62
C VAL A 561 5.50 6.61 0.60
N VAL A 562 5.81 7.76 -0.01
CA VAL A 562 6.91 7.92 -0.96
C VAL A 562 8.24 7.52 -0.31
N ALA A 563 8.53 8.03 0.89
CA ALA A 563 9.73 7.70 1.64
C ALA A 563 9.85 6.19 1.91
N SER A 564 8.75 5.54 2.30
CA SER A 564 8.74 4.10 2.59
C SER A 564 9.06 3.24 1.38
N ILE A 565 8.57 3.64 0.20
CA ILE A 565 8.83 2.96 -1.06
C ILE A 565 10.29 3.17 -1.46
N LEU A 566 10.78 4.42 -1.42
CA LEU A 566 12.16 4.77 -1.79
C LEU A 566 13.21 4.05 -0.94
N VAL A 567 13.05 4.05 0.39
CA VAL A 567 13.96 3.33 1.31
C VAL A 567 14.07 1.85 0.94
N ARG A 568 12.96 1.24 0.53
CA ARG A 568 12.92 -0.19 0.23
C ARG A 568 13.42 -0.52 -1.17
N VAL A 569 13.17 0.35 -2.15
CA VAL A 569 13.72 0.24 -3.50
C VAL A 569 15.23 0.33 -3.45
N GLY A 570 15.79 1.35 -2.78
CA GLY A 570 17.24 1.52 -2.62
C GLY A 570 17.88 0.27 -2.00
N GLY A 571 17.35 -0.22 -0.88
CA GLY A 571 17.87 -1.43 -0.25
C GLY A 571 17.63 -2.74 -1.02
N SER A 572 16.86 -2.74 -2.11
CA SER A 572 16.70 -3.89 -3.01
C SER A 572 17.65 -3.86 -4.20
N ILE A 573 18.09 -2.67 -4.60
CA ILE A 573 19.10 -2.44 -5.64
C ILE A 573 20.47 -2.79 -5.05
N ASP A 574 20.79 -2.34 -3.84
CA ASP A 574 22.08 -2.61 -3.17
C ASP A 574 22.33 -4.10 -2.83
N ARG A 575 21.31 -4.96 -2.91
CA ARG A 575 21.40 -6.41 -2.63
C ARG A 575 21.49 -7.28 -3.87
N ARG A 576 21.44 -6.69 -5.07
CA ARG A 576 21.75 -7.36 -6.33
C ARG A 576 23.18 -7.05 -6.71
#